data_AF-A0A3A8J1C7-F1
#
_entry.id   AF-A0A3A8J1C7-F1
#
_cell.length_a   1.000
_cell.length_b   1.000
_cell.length_c   1.000
_cell.angle_alpha   90.00
_cell.angle_beta   90.00
_cell.angle_gamma   90.00
#
_symmetry.space_group_name_H-M   'P 1'
#
loop_
_entity.id
_entity.type
_entity.pdbx_description
1 polymer ?
#
loop_
_entity_poly.entity_id
_entity_poly.type
_entity_poly.pdbx_seq_one_letter_code
_entity_poly.pdbx_strand_id
1 'polypeptide(L)'
;MSIKGLELTLRNLSTLLVRHLGQLADAEAAEPSRLLELCQLYRRIGCGHLLAHHDVQEFTENLFSSAEMYLLLRTRQPDAKAERSLLARSRGAPLLDALCIGAWDLAREISRVMPATWWSDVEEEEDFLFFKLLTSLMDGQVDPTDARRLKELLEEVGTARLSALDAVLRVDARAFEEALRTLTDDWRVAIEHARETRPVDPYHDRTEAHVFIEGAALVKVARLREVKTEGRYDFIPAAILRDLTRILPSPVMG
;
A
#
# COMPACT_ATOMS: atom_id res chain seq x y z
N MET A 1 -18.95 14.61 3.55
CA MET A 1 -17.82 15.48 3.94
C MET A 1 -17.83 16.72 3.04
N SER A 2 -17.54 17.92 3.55
CA SER A 2 -17.45 19.12 2.70
C SER A 2 -16.05 19.29 2.13
N ILE A 3 -15.95 19.81 0.89
CA ILE A 3 -14.65 20.10 0.23
C ILE A 3 -13.78 20.99 1.13
N LYS A 4 -14.37 22.03 1.74
CA LYS A 4 -13.67 22.91 2.70
C LYS A 4 -13.07 22.16 3.89
N GLY A 5 -13.75 21.11 4.37
CA GLY A 5 -13.26 20.26 5.45
C GLY A 5 -12.04 19.43 5.04
N LEU A 6 -12.04 18.94 3.81
CA LEU A 6 -10.94 18.18 3.22
C LEU A 6 -9.72 19.08 2.93
N GLU A 7 -9.93 20.30 2.42
CA GLU A 7 -8.87 21.30 2.23
C GLU A 7 -8.21 21.72 3.54
N LEU A 8 -8.97 21.82 4.64
CA LEU A 8 -8.41 22.05 5.97
C LEU A 8 -7.57 20.85 6.42
N THR A 9 -8.07 19.63 6.20
CA THR A 9 -7.33 18.39 6.47
C THR A 9 -6.00 18.34 5.70
N LEU A 10 -6.00 18.67 4.41
CA LEU A 10 -4.80 18.73 3.57
C LEU A 10 -3.75 19.72 4.09
N ARG A 11 -4.18 20.93 4.50
CA ARG A 11 -3.27 21.92 5.10
C ARG A 11 -2.65 21.44 6.40
N ASN A 12 -3.42 20.78 7.25
CA ASN A 12 -2.92 20.21 8.50
C ASN A 12 -1.91 19.08 8.23
N LEU A 13 -2.23 18.15 7.32
CA LEU A 13 -1.33 17.07 6.92
C LEU A 13 -0.02 17.60 6.32
N SER A 14 -0.09 18.60 5.45
CA SER A 14 1.09 19.24 4.86
C SER A 14 1.97 19.90 5.91
N THR A 15 1.36 20.55 6.91
CA THR A 15 2.08 21.15 8.05
C THR A 15 2.79 20.09 8.88
N LEU A 16 2.12 18.96 9.15
CA LEU A 16 2.72 17.82 9.85
C LEU A 16 3.88 17.22 9.06
N LEU A 17 3.70 17.03 7.75
CA LEU A 17 4.74 16.52 6.86
C LEU A 17 6.01 17.39 6.93
N VAL A 18 5.87 18.70 6.72
CA VAL A 18 7.00 19.65 6.78
C VAL A 18 7.70 19.59 8.14
N ARG A 19 6.93 19.52 9.23
CA ARG A 19 7.49 19.39 10.58
C ARG A 19 8.30 18.10 10.74
N HIS A 20 7.78 16.95 10.31
CA HIS A 20 8.47 15.68 10.42
C HIS A 20 9.70 15.59 9.52
N LEU A 21 9.66 16.19 8.33
CA LEU A 21 10.82 16.31 7.46
C LEU A 21 11.92 17.19 8.08
N GLY A 22 11.56 18.32 8.70
CA GLY A 22 12.54 19.16 9.43
C GLY A 22 13.21 18.38 10.57
N GLN A 23 12.43 17.64 11.35
CA GLN A 23 12.96 16.79 12.41
C GLN A 23 13.84 15.64 11.90
N LEU A 24 13.63 15.18 10.67
CA LEU A 24 14.45 14.15 10.03
C LEU A 24 15.81 14.72 9.60
N ALA A 25 15.82 15.96 9.09
CA ALA A 25 17.04 16.66 8.67
C ALA A 25 17.95 17.01 9.86
N ASP A 26 17.35 17.31 11.02
CA ASP A 26 18.08 17.67 12.24
C ASP A 26 18.55 16.45 13.05
N ALA A 27 18.12 15.23 12.71
CA ALA A 27 18.46 14.02 13.47
C ALA A 27 19.69 13.31 12.89
N GLU A 28 20.63 12.89 13.76
CA GLU A 28 21.80 12.09 13.37
C GLU A 28 21.41 10.72 12.79
N ALA A 29 20.25 10.17 13.19
CA ALA A 29 19.66 8.97 12.63
C ALA A 29 18.13 9.11 12.56
N ALA A 30 17.54 8.65 11.45
CA ALA A 30 16.09 8.61 11.29
C ALA A 30 15.50 7.41 12.02
N GLU A 31 14.62 7.66 13.00
CA GLU A 31 13.88 6.60 13.68
C GLU A 31 12.94 5.87 12.70
N PRO A 32 12.94 4.51 12.68
CA PRO A 32 12.10 3.73 11.77
C PRO A 32 10.61 4.07 11.79
N SER A 33 10.06 4.28 12.99
CA SER A 33 8.66 4.68 13.18
C SER A 33 8.33 5.99 12.48
N ARG A 34 9.24 6.97 12.52
CA ARG A 34 9.05 8.28 11.90
C ARG A 34 9.05 8.21 10.37
N LEU A 35 9.90 7.36 9.79
CA LEU A 35 9.87 7.13 8.35
C LEU A 35 8.55 6.47 7.92
N LEU A 36 8.02 5.52 8.71
CA LEU A 36 6.70 4.94 8.45
C LEU A 36 5.57 5.97 8.59
N GLU A 37 5.64 6.87 9.58
CA GLU A 37 4.69 7.99 9.72
C GLU A 37 4.75 8.92 8.50
N LEU A 38 5.94 9.25 7.99
CA LEU A 38 6.09 10.04 6.77
C LEU A 38 5.45 9.35 5.56
N CYS A 39 5.61 8.03 5.41
CA CYS A 39 4.94 7.27 4.35
C CYS A 39 3.41 7.45 4.43
N GLN A 40 2.84 7.28 5.63
CA GLN A 40 1.41 7.46 5.84
C GLN A 40 0.94 8.89 5.55
N LEU A 41 1.71 9.90 5.97
CA LEU A 41 1.37 11.31 5.70
C LEU A 41 1.35 11.60 4.19
N TYR A 42 2.36 11.18 3.45
CA TYR A 42 2.39 11.30 2.00
C TYR A 42 1.16 10.65 1.36
N ARG A 43 0.87 9.38 1.69
CA ARG A 43 -0.33 8.70 1.18
C ARG A 43 -1.62 9.48 1.48
N ARG A 44 -1.80 9.94 2.72
CA ARG A 44 -3.00 10.71 3.13
C ARG A 44 -3.14 12.01 2.36
N ILE A 45 -2.04 12.72 2.13
CA ILE A 45 -2.01 13.93 1.32
C ILE A 45 -2.42 13.59 -0.11
N GLY A 46 -1.80 12.58 -0.73
CA GLY A 46 -2.14 12.12 -2.08
C GLY A 46 -3.62 11.76 -2.22
N CYS A 47 -4.15 10.93 -1.32
CA CYS A 47 -5.58 10.59 -1.28
C CYS A 47 -6.46 11.84 -1.11
N GLY A 48 -6.07 12.78 -0.25
CA GLY A 48 -6.80 14.03 -0.05
C GLY A 48 -6.84 14.90 -1.32
N HIS A 49 -5.73 15.03 -2.05
CA HIS A 49 -5.67 15.76 -3.33
C HIS A 49 -6.57 15.11 -4.39
N LEU A 50 -6.53 13.78 -4.49
CA LEU A 50 -7.41 13.02 -5.38
C LEU A 50 -8.89 13.28 -5.06
N LEU A 51 -9.27 13.25 -3.79
CA LEU A 51 -10.66 13.41 -3.36
C LEU A 51 -11.16 14.86 -3.45
N ALA A 52 -10.32 15.85 -3.13
CA ALA A 52 -10.70 17.26 -3.11
C ALA A 52 -10.72 17.88 -4.50
N HIS A 53 -9.74 17.51 -5.33
CA HIS A 53 -9.42 18.23 -6.56
C HIS A 53 -9.42 17.33 -7.80
N HIS A 54 -9.63 16.02 -7.64
CA HIS A 54 -9.44 15.03 -8.72
C HIS A 54 -8.01 15.09 -9.31
N ASP A 55 -7.05 15.50 -8.48
CA ASP A 55 -5.67 15.71 -8.89
C ASP A 55 -4.90 14.39 -8.83
N VAL A 56 -4.82 13.73 -9.97
CA VAL A 56 -4.09 12.46 -10.12
C VAL A 56 -2.58 12.68 -10.05
N GLN A 57 -2.09 13.86 -10.42
CA GLN A 57 -0.66 14.14 -10.41
C GLN A 57 -0.14 14.25 -8.97
N GLU A 58 -0.77 15.10 -8.16
CA GLU A 58 -0.43 15.21 -6.73
C GLU A 58 -0.62 13.88 -6.00
N PHE A 59 -1.66 13.11 -6.34
CA PHE A 59 -1.82 11.74 -5.84
C PHE A 59 -0.61 10.86 -6.17
N THR A 60 -0.20 10.83 -7.43
CA THR A 60 0.91 9.99 -7.89
C THR A 60 2.25 10.40 -7.27
N GLU A 61 2.56 11.70 -7.22
CA GLU A 61 3.82 12.22 -6.65
C GLU A 61 3.93 11.92 -5.15
N ASN A 62 2.83 12.06 -4.41
CA ASN A 62 2.80 11.74 -2.99
C ASN A 62 2.94 10.22 -2.74
N LEU A 63 2.25 9.37 -3.51
CA LEU A 63 2.41 7.92 -3.36
C LEU A 63 3.82 7.45 -3.74
N PHE A 64 4.44 8.08 -4.74
CA PHE A 64 5.84 7.83 -5.08
C PHE A 64 6.76 8.19 -3.91
N SER A 65 6.57 9.38 -3.32
CA SER A 65 7.33 9.84 -2.16
C SER A 65 7.15 8.92 -0.93
N SER A 66 5.93 8.41 -0.70
CA SER A 66 5.67 7.40 0.34
C SER A 66 6.52 6.15 0.14
N ALA A 67 6.53 5.61 -1.08
CA ALA A 67 7.31 4.44 -1.43
C ALA A 67 8.83 4.68 -1.34
N GLU A 68 9.32 5.84 -1.76
CA GLU A 68 10.74 6.22 -1.62
C GLU A 68 11.17 6.35 -0.15
N MET A 69 10.34 6.95 0.70
CA MET A 69 10.62 7.02 2.15
C MET A 69 10.71 5.62 2.77
N TYR A 70 9.88 4.69 2.30
CA TYR A 70 9.97 3.30 2.74
C TYR A 70 11.25 2.63 2.24
N LEU A 71 11.65 2.85 0.99
CA LEU A 71 12.94 2.35 0.49
C LEU A 71 14.13 2.90 1.31
N LEU A 72 14.09 4.19 1.66
CA LEU A 72 15.09 4.82 2.52
C LEU A 72 15.15 4.16 3.90
N LEU A 73 13.99 3.89 4.51
CA LEU A 73 13.91 3.13 5.76
C LEU A 73 14.59 1.77 5.64
N ARG A 74 14.27 1.03 4.57
CA ARG A 74 14.77 -0.34 4.36
C ARG A 74 16.27 -0.41 4.10
N THR A 75 16.81 0.58 3.40
CA THR A 75 18.25 0.65 3.05
C THR A 75 19.13 1.06 4.22
N ARG A 76 18.58 1.77 5.22
CA ARG A 76 19.30 2.19 6.43
C ARG A 76 19.54 1.06 7.45
N GLN A 77 18.96 -0.13 7.26
CA GLN A 77 19.15 -1.35 8.07
C GLN A 77 19.44 -1.07 9.56
N PRO A 78 18.46 -0.58 10.32
CA PRO A 78 18.74 -0.13 11.67
C PRO A 78 19.02 -1.37 12.56
N ASP A 79 20.13 -1.29 13.32
CA ASP A 79 20.83 -2.42 13.92
C ASP A 79 20.10 -3.07 15.12
N ALA A 80 18.90 -2.61 15.50
CA ALA A 80 18.26 -3.04 16.74
C ALA A 80 17.17 -4.11 16.55
N LYS A 81 17.21 -5.15 17.38
CA LYS A 81 16.16 -6.16 17.50
C LYS A 81 14.76 -5.56 17.80
N ALA A 82 14.72 -4.41 18.49
CA ALA A 82 13.48 -3.68 18.79
C ALA A 82 12.80 -3.11 17.53
N GLU A 83 13.53 -2.95 16.43
CA GLU A 83 13.01 -2.39 15.18
C GLU A 83 12.52 -3.48 14.23
N ARG A 84 12.75 -4.76 14.56
CA ARG A 84 12.35 -5.91 13.74
C ARG A 84 10.85 -5.92 13.41
N SER A 85 9.98 -5.51 14.33
CA SER A 85 8.53 -5.42 14.09
C SER A 85 8.13 -4.25 13.18
N LEU A 86 8.93 -3.18 13.14
CA LEU A 86 8.77 -2.05 12.22
C LEU A 86 9.35 -2.37 10.84
N LEU A 87 10.25 -3.33 10.78
CA LEU A 87 10.90 -3.84 9.58
C LEU A 87 10.30 -5.18 9.09
N ALA A 88 9.21 -5.66 9.68
CA ALA A 88 8.55 -6.87 9.22
C ALA A 88 8.00 -6.66 7.80
N ARG A 89 7.90 -7.72 6.99
CA ARG A 89 7.41 -7.61 5.60
C ARG A 89 5.95 -7.13 5.57
N SER A 90 5.15 -7.49 6.57
CA SER A 90 3.79 -7.00 6.85
C SER A 90 3.68 -5.48 7.02
N ARG A 91 4.78 -4.78 7.34
CA ARG A 91 4.84 -3.30 7.34
C ARG A 91 5.01 -2.70 5.95
N GLY A 92 5.01 -3.53 4.91
CA GLY A 92 5.16 -3.16 3.51
C GLY A 92 4.00 -2.39 2.90
N ALA A 93 3.09 -1.78 3.67
CA ALA A 93 2.00 -0.99 3.12
C ALA A 93 2.50 0.04 2.06
N PRO A 94 3.62 0.75 2.22
CA PRO A 94 4.12 1.67 1.18
C PRO A 94 4.54 1.00 -0.14
N LEU A 95 4.82 -0.30 -0.16
CA LEU A 95 4.96 -1.05 -1.43
C LEU A 95 3.67 -0.98 -2.25
N LEU A 96 2.51 -1.01 -1.60
CA LEU A 96 1.21 -0.88 -2.26
C LEU A 96 1.06 0.49 -2.93
N ASP A 97 1.72 1.54 -2.42
CA ASP A 97 1.70 2.86 -3.07
C ASP A 97 2.41 2.80 -4.42
N ALA A 98 3.62 2.23 -4.45
CA ALA A 98 4.37 2.03 -5.69
C ALA A 98 3.60 1.17 -6.70
N LEU A 99 3.01 0.06 -6.23
CA LEU A 99 2.21 -0.82 -7.09
C LEU A 99 0.93 -0.13 -7.60
N CYS A 100 0.24 0.63 -6.74
CA CYS A 100 -0.97 1.36 -7.10
C CYS A 100 -0.72 2.38 -8.21
N ILE A 101 0.43 3.05 -8.21
CA ILE A 101 0.80 4.02 -9.27
C ILE A 101 1.52 3.38 -10.46
N GLY A 102 1.81 2.08 -10.41
CA GLY A 102 2.56 1.39 -11.46
C GLY A 102 4.05 1.74 -11.50
N ALA A 103 4.63 2.20 -10.38
CA ALA A 103 6.05 2.44 -10.23
C ALA A 103 6.80 1.11 -10.02
N TRP A 104 6.80 0.27 -11.07
CA TRP A 104 7.28 -1.11 -10.99
C TRP A 104 8.75 -1.23 -10.59
N ASP A 105 9.60 -0.32 -11.07
CA ASP A 105 11.04 -0.35 -10.74
C ASP A 105 11.27 -0.04 -9.25
N LEU A 106 10.60 0.98 -8.72
CA LEU A 106 10.63 1.29 -7.29
C LEU A 106 10.05 0.14 -6.44
N ALA A 107 8.96 -0.48 -6.88
CA ALA A 107 8.40 -1.65 -6.20
C ALA A 107 9.38 -2.85 -6.18
N ARG A 108 10.16 -3.05 -7.25
CA ARG A 108 11.24 -4.06 -7.27
C ARG A 108 12.38 -3.72 -6.33
N GLU A 109 12.79 -2.46 -6.27
CA GLU A 109 13.83 -2.01 -5.34
C GLU A 109 13.40 -2.25 -3.89
N ILE A 110 12.18 -1.87 -3.54
CA ILE A 110 11.58 -2.13 -2.23
C ILE A 110 11.56 -3.65 -1.95
N SER A 111 11.07 -4.46 -2.89
CA SER A 111 11.00 -5.91 -2.73
C SER A 111 12.35 -6.55 -2.36
N ARG A 112 13.44 -6.13 -3.01
CA ARG A 112 14.80 -6.65 -2.80
C ARG A 112 15.34 -6.41 -1.39
N VAL A 113 14.92 -5.33 -0.74
CA VAL A 113 15.38 -4.94 0.60
C VAL A 113 14.41 -5.32 1.71
N MET A 114 13.24 -5.88 1.37
CA MET A 114 12.29 -6.44 2.34
C MET A 114 12.75 -7.82 2.84
N PRO A 115 12.39 -8.22 4.07
CA PRO A 115 12.81 -9.51 4.60
C PRO A 115 12.30 -10.66 3.72
N ALA A 116 13.15 -11.66 3.47
CA ALA A 116 12.79 -12.85 2.70
C ALA A 116 12.22 -13.99 3.58
N THR A 117 12.39 -13.88 4.89
CA THR A 117 12.00 -14.89 5.88
C THR A 117 10.84 -14.38 6.72
N TRP A 118 9.85 -15.24 6.97
CA TRP A 118 8.76 -14.93 7.91
C TRP A 118 9.29 -14.86 9.34
N TRP A 119 8.89 -13.81 10.06
CA TRP A 119 9.25 -13.61 11.46
C TRP A 119 8.02 -13.82 12.35
N SER A 120 7.73 -15.07 12.69
CA SER A 120 6.53 -15.49 13.43
C SER A 120 6.36 -14.84 14.81
N ASP A 121 7.40 -14.21 15.36
CA ASP A 121 7.35 -13.48 16.62
C ASP A 121 6.85 -12.03 16.48
N VAL A 122 6.78 -11.49 15.25
CA VAL A 122 6.43 -10.07 15.01
C VAL A 122 5.42 -9.83 13.89
N GLU A 123 5.09 -10.82 13.07
CA GLU A 123 4.08 -10.70 12.02
C GLU A 123 3.31 -12.00 11.78
N GLU A 124 2.04 -11.85 11.40
CA GLU A 124 1.20 -12.96 10.96
C GLU A 124 1.70 -13.53 9.63
N GLU A 125 1.55 -14.84 9.44
CA GLU A 125 2.03 -15.51 8.23
C GLU A 125 1.28 -15.04 6.98
N GLU A 126 -0.02 -14.79 7.10
CA GLU A 126 -0.85 -14.28 6.02
C GLU A 126 -0.29 -12.95 5.47
N ASP A 127 0.00 -11.99 6.34
CA ASP A 127 0.51 -10.68 5.92
C ASP A 127 1.90 -10.81 5.31
N PHE A 128 2.78 -11.62 5.90
CA PHE A 128 4.09 -11.91 5.33
C PHE A 128 3.96 -12.48 3.91
N LEU A 129 3.15 -13.52 3.76
CA LEU A 129 2.99 -14.23 2.48
C LEU A 129 2.31 -13.33 1.45
N PHE A 130 1.34 -12.50 1.86
CA PHE A 130 0.66 -11.56 0.99
C PHE A 130 1.65 -10.63 0.30
N PHE A 131 2.47 -9.91 1.07
CA PHE A 131 3.46 -9.00 0.51
C PHE A 131 4.55 -9.73 -0.26
N LYS A 132 4.90 -10.97 0.12
CA LYS A 132 5.89 -11.78 -0.61
C LYS A 132 5.37 -12.12 -2.01
N LEU A 133 4.18 -12.72 -2.07
CA LEU A 133 3.57 -13.14 -3.32
C LEU A 133 3.22 -11.97 -4.23
N LEU A 134 2.78 -10.83 -3.68
CA LEU A 134 2.49 -9.64 -4.48
C LEU A 134 3.73 -9.19 -5.27
N THR A 135 4.91 -9.20 -4.64
CA THR A 135 6.17 -8.90 -5.32
C THR A 135 6.61 -9.99 -6.31
N SER A 136 6.44 -11.26 -5.96
CA SER A 136 6.75 -12.38 -6.87
C SER A 136 5.85 -12.41 -8.11
N LEU A 137 4.57 -12.06 -7.94
CA LEU A 137 3.61 -11.91 -9.04
C LEU A 137 4.00 -10.75 -9.95
N MET A 138 4.39 -9.60 -9.41
CA MET A 138 4.88 -8.48 -10.22
C MET A 138 6.04 -8.90 -11.15
N ASP A 139 6.98 -9.70 -10.67
CA ASP A 139 8.12 -10.19 -11.47
C ASP A 139 7.79 -11.45 -12.30
N GLY A 140 6.60 -12.04 -12.09
CA GLY A 140 6.20 -13.29 -12.74
C GLY A 140 7.00 -14.52 -12.32
N GLN A 141 7.68 -14.45 -11.16
CA GLN A 141 8.56 -15.49 -10.62
C GLN A 141 8.04 -15.95 -9.25
N VAL A 142 6.97 -16.77 -9.25
CA VAL A 142 6.40 -17.29 -8.01
C VAL A 142 7.06 -18.62 -7.63
N ASP A 143 7.63 -18.69 -6.44
CA ASP A 143 8.20 -19.93 -5.89
C ASP A 143 7.08 -20.97 -5.69
N PRO A 144 7.22 -22.22 -6.20
CA PRO A 144 6.23 -23.28 -5.99
C PRO A 144 5.91 -23.57 -4.52
N THR A 145 6.86 -23.32 -3.61
CA THR A 145 6.69 -23.46 -2.16
C THR A 145 5.75 -22.40 -1.61
N ASP A 146 5.92 -21.14 -2.03
CA ASP A 146 5.03 -20.04 -1.63
C ASP A 146 3.63 -20.23 -2.21
N ALA A 147 3.52 -20.70 -3.46
CA ALA A 147 2.24 -21.03 -4.08
C ALA A 147 1.52 -22.18 -3.37
N ARG A 148 2.26 -23.17 -2.85
CA ARG A 148 1.69 -24.24 -2.02
C ARG A 148 1.22 -23.70 -0.68
N ARG A 149 2.05 -22.89 -0.03
CA ARG A 149 1.69 -22.29 1.27
C ARG A 149 0.47 -21.38 1.17
N LEU A 150 0.29 -20.67 0.06
CA LEU A 150 -0.92 -19.90 -0.23
C LEU A 150 -2.18 -20.78 -0.18
N LYS A 151 -2.14 -21.96 -0.81
CA LYS A 151 -3.28 -22.88 -0.82
C LYS A 151 -3.59 -23.43 0.56
N GLU A 152 -2.56 -23.79 1.33
CA GLU A 152 -2.72 -24.23 2.71
C GLU A 152 -3.35 -23.14 3.58
N LEU A 153 -2.85 -21.90 3.51
CA LEU A 153 -3.46 -20.78 4.24
C LEU A 153 -4.89 -20.46 3.77
N LEU A 154 -5.21 -20.63 2.49
CA LEU A 154 -6.58 -20.50 2.00
C LEU A 154 -7.53 -21.55 2.61
N GLU A 155 -7.05 -22.77 2.84
CA GLU A 155 -7.82 -23.81 3.52
C GLU A 155 -7.95 -23.55 5.03
N GLU A 156 -6.92 -22.96 5.65
CA GLU A 156 -6.86 -22.66 7.09
C GLU A 156 -7.70 -21.43 7.48
N VAL A 157 -7.53 -20.30 6.79
CA VAL A 157 -8.17 -19.01 7.13
C VAL A 157 -9.10 -18.46 6.06
N GLY A 158 -8.83 -18.73 4.78
CA GLY A 158 -9.75 -18.42 3.67
C GLY A 158 -10.07 -16.94 3.46
N THR A 159 -9.11 -16.03 3.63
CA THR A 159 -9.38 -14.59 3.47
C THR A 159 -9.54 -14.16 2.01
N ALA A 160 -10.28 -13.08 1.79
CA ALA A 160 -10.48 -12.50 0.46
C ALA A 160 -9.15 -12.00 -0.16
N ARG A 161 -8.21 -11.56 0.69
CA ARG A 161 -6.87 -11.12 0.31
C ARG A 161 -6.07 -12.26 -0.32
N LEU A 162 -6.02 -13.42 0.35
CA LEU A 162 -5.35 -14.61 -0.18
C LEU A 162 -6.08 -15.13 -1.43
N SER A 163 -7.41 -15.05 -1.46
CA SER A 163 -8.22 -15.48 -2.61
C SER A 163 -7.91 -14.65 -3.85
N ALA A 164 -7.70 -13.34 -3.69
CA ALA A 164 -7.28 -12.46 -4.78
C ALA A 164 -5.88 -12.85 -5.32
N LEU A 165 -4.93 -13.18 -4.45
CA LEU A 165 -3.61 -13.64 -4.90
C LEU A 165 -3.66 -14.98 -5.66
N ASP A 166 -4.43 -15.96 -5.19
CA ASP A 166 -4.59 -17.24 -5.90
C ASP A 166 -5.25 -17.04 -7.27
N ALA A 167 -6.26 -16.18 -7.35
CA ALA A 167 -6.90 -15.84 -8.60
C ALA A 167 -5.93 -15.18 -9.59
N VAL A 168 -5.08 -14.26 -9.13
CA VAL A 168 -4.03 -13.66 -9.98
C VAL A 168 -3.01 -14.70 -10.42
N LEU A 169 -2.57 -15.57 -9.51
CA LEU A 169 -1.62 -16.64 -9.82
C LEU A 169 -2.14 -17.59 -10.91
N ARG A 170 -3.44 -17.88 -10.89
CA ARG A 170 -4.12 -18.78 -11.84
C ARG A 170 -4.64 -18.09 -13.09
N VAL A 171 -4.49 -16.77 -13.19
CA VAL A 171 -5.06 -15.93 -14.25
C VAL A 171 -6.59 -16.08 -14.35
N ASP A 172 -7.26 -16.24 -13.19
CA ASP A 172 -8.70 -16.43 -13.10
C ASP A 172 -9.41 -15.09 -12.84
N ALA A 173 -9.87 -14.47 -13.92
CA ALA A 173 -10.58 -13.19 -13.85
C ALA A 173 -11.84 -13.24 -12.99
N ARG A 174 -12.59 -14.35 -13.03
CA ARG A 174 -13.86 -14.42 -12.28
C ARG A 174 -13.58 -14.52 -10.78
N ALA A 175 -12.66 -15.41 -10.39
CA ALA A 175 -12.28 -15.56 -8.98
C ALA A 175 -11.66 -14.26 -8.43
N PHE A 176 -10.89 -13.53 -9.24
CA PHE A 176 -10.30 -12.26 -8.84
C PHE A 176 -11.38 -11.20 -8.57
N GLU A 177 -12.35 -11.06 -9.46
CA GLU A 177 -13.46 -10.11 -9.31
C GLU A 177 -14.36 -10.45 -8.12
N GLU A 178 -14.61 -11.73 -7.84
CA GLU A 178 -15.32 -12.18 -6.65
C GLU A 178 -14.53 -11.82 -5.37
N ALA A 179 -13.24 -12.13 -5.31
CA ALA A 179 -12.39 -11.82 -4.16
C ALA A 179 -12.23 -10.31 -3.92
N LEU A 180 -12.07 -9.51 -4.99
CA LEU A 180 -11.93 -8.05 -4.87
C LEU A 180 -13.22 -7.38 -4.38
N ARG A 181 -14.40 -7.89 -4.78
CA ARG A 181 -15.69 -7.42 -4.23
C ARG A 181 -15.76 -7.68 -2.73
N THR A 182 -15.41 -8.89 -2.29
CA THR A 182 -15.35 -9.21 -0.86
C THR A 182 -14.37 -8.29 -0.11
N LEU A 183 -13.17 -8.04 -0.66
CA LEU A 183 -12.22 -7.08 -0.07
C LEU A 183 -12.78 -5.66 0.07
N THR A 184 -13.51 -5.16 -0.94
CA THR A 184 -14.13 -3.83 -0.84
C THR A 184 -15.29 -3.78 0.15
N ASP A 185 -16.00 -4.89 0.34
CA ASP A 185 -17.04 -5.02 1.36
C ASP A 185 -16.42 -5.08 2.77
N ASP A 186 -15.37 -5.88 2.96
CA ASP A 186 -14.61 -5.97 4.20
C ASP A 186 -14.02 -4.60 4.57
N TRP A 187 -13.47 -3.87 3.59
CA TRP A 187 -12.97 -2.51 3.76
C TRP A 187 -14.07 -1.55 4.24
N ARG A 188 -15.26 -1.61 3.63
CA ARG A 188 -16.42 -0.80 4.05
C ARG A 188 -16.79 -1.09 5.50
N VAL A 189 -16.92 -2.36 5.87
CA VAL A 189 -17.25 -2.80 7.24
C VAL A 189 -16.17 -2.33 8.23
N ALA A 190 -14.90 -2.46 7.89
CA ALA A 190 -13.79 -2.01 8.74
C ALA A 190 -13.83 -0.49 9.00
N ILE A 191 -14.12 0.32 7.97
CA ILE A 191 -14.26 1.76 8.12
C ILE A 191 -15.48 2.14 8.97
N GLU A 192 -16.62 1.49 8.73
CA GLU A 192 -17.83 1.73 9.52
C GLU A 192 -17.60 1.39 10.99
N HIS A 193 -16.98 0.25 11.27
CA HIS A 193 -16.59 -0.14 12.62
C HIS A 193 -15.60 0.85 13.26
N ALA A 194 -14.60 1.31 12.50
CA ALA A 194 -13.64 2.31 12.97
C ALA A 194 -14.30 3.67 13.29
N ARG A 195 -15.43 4.01 12.65
CA ARG A 195 -16.21 5.24 12.94
C ARG A 195 -17.08 5.10 14.19
N GLU A 196 -17.55 3.90 14.48
CA GLU A 196 -18.34 3.58 15.67
C GLU A 196 -17.47 3.53 16.93
N THR A 197 -16.23 3.06 16.78
CA THR A 197 -15.24 3.02 17.86
C THR A 197 -14.58 4.40 18.02
N ARG A 198 -14.52 4.92 19.25
CA ARG A 198 -13.84 6.20 19.55
C ARG A 198 -12.56 5.96 20.33
N PRO A 199 -11.49 6.75 20.10
CA PRO A 199 -11.40 7.89 19.18
C PRO A 199 -11.13 7.51 17.72
N VAL A 200 -11.74 8.22 16.77
CA VAL A 200 -11.52 8.08 15.33
C VAL A 200 -10.30 8.92 14.91
N ASP A 201 -9.39 8.37 14.09
CA ASP A 201 -8.35 9.16 13.41
C ASP A 201 -9.00 10.01 12.30
N PRO A 202 -9.12 11.34 12.49
CA PRO A 202 -9.82 12.21 11.53
C PRO A 202 -9.06 12.37 10.22
N TYR A 203 -7.76 12.08 10.18
CA TYR A 203 -6.98 12.15 8.95
C TYR A 203 -7.27 10.94 8.07
N HIS A 204 -7.24 9.74 8.65
CA HIS A 204 -7.60 8.51 7.95
C HIS A 204 -9.04 8.55 7.44
N ASP A 205 -10.00 8.86 8.33
CA ASP A 205 -11.43 8.90 8.01
C ASP A 205 -11.74 9.86 6.85
N ARG A 206 -11.00 10.96 6.74
CA ARG A 206 -11.22 11.96 5.70
C ARG A 206 -10.48 11.69 4.38
N THR A 207 -9.54 10.76 4.36
CA THR A 207 -8.64 10.53 3.21
C THR A 207 -8.67 9.07 2.78
N GLU A 208 -7.76 8.26 3.29
CA GLU A 208 -7.55 6.85 2.92
C GLU A 208 -8.82 5.99 3.07
N ALA A 209 -9.69 6.28 4.03
CA ALA A 209 -10.97 5.57 4.18
C ALA A 209 -11.85 5.65 2.92
N HIS A 210 -11.60 6.59 2.01
CA HIS A 210 -12.34 6.75 0.76
C HIS A 210 -11.56 6.30 -0.48
N VAL A 211 -10.32 5.84 -0.33
CA VAL A 211 -9.45 5.40 -1.43
C VAL A 211 -8.72 4.12 -1.01
N PHE A 212 -9.19 2.98 -1.50
CA PHE A 212 -8.66 1.66 -1.15
C PHE A 212 -7.41 1.31 -1.98
N ILE A 213 -6.25 1.74 -1.48
CA ILE A 213 -4.94 1.58 -2.14
C ILE A 213 -4.57 0.11 -2.35
N GLU A 214 -4.84 -0.76 -1.38
CA GLU A 214 -4.54 -2.20 -1.51
C GLU A 214 -5.31 -2.83 -2.69
N GLY A 215 -6.61 -2.55 -2.79
CA GLY A 215 -7.42 -3.00 -3.92
C GLY A 215 -6.90 -2.44 -5.25
N ALA A 216 -6.51 -1.17 -5.31
CA ALA A 216 -5.94 -0.58 -6.51
C ALA A 216 -4.62 -1.26 -6.92
N ALA A 217 -3.73 -1.52 -5.96
CA ALA A 217 -2.48 -2.25 -6.18
C ALA A 217 -2.73 -3.68 -6.70
N LEU A 218 -3.68 -4.40 -6.12
CA LEU A 218 -4.09 -5.73 -6.58
C LEU A 218 -4.58 -5.71 -8.02
N VAL A 219 -5.42 -4.73 -8.40
CA VAL A 219 -5.88 -4.57 -9.79
C VAL A 219 -4.71 -4.32 -10.74
N LYS A 220 -3.72 -3.51 -10.34
CA LYS A 220 -2.53 -3.23 -11.16
C LYS A 220 -1.71 -4.49 -11.38
N VAL A 221 -1.45 -5.27 -10.32
CA VAL A 221 -0.71 -6.54 -10.42
C VAL A 221 -1.50 -7.57 -11.23
N ALA A 222 -2.82 -7.68 -11.02
CA ALA A 222 -3.69 -8.57 -11.79
C ALA A 222 -3.61 -8.28 -13.30
N ARG A 223 -3.70 -7.01 -13.69
CA ARG A 223 -3.57 -6.59 -15.10
C ARG A 223 -2.18 -6.85 -15.67
N LEU A 224 -1.13 -6.65 -14.87
CA LEU A 224 0.24 -7.02 -15.25
C LEU A 224 0.38 -8.53 -15.50
N ARG A 225 -0.47 -9.34 -14.87
CA ARG A 225 -0.58 -10.80 -15.06
C ARG A 225 -1.68 -11.22 -16.03
N GLU A 226 -2.13 -10.30 -16.88
CA GLU A 226 -3.13 -10.54 -17.93
C GLU A 226 -4.50 -10.98 -17.41
N VAL A 227 -4.77 -10.82 -16.12
CA VAL A 227 -6.10 -10.98 -15.55
C VAL A 227 -6.97 -9.83 -16.05
N LYS A 228 -8.09 -10.16 -16.69
CA LYS A 228 -9.09 -9.16 -17.08
C LYS A 228 -9.75 -8.64 -15.82
N THR A 229 -9.82 -7.31 -15.70
CA THR A 229 -10.47 -6.68 -14.56
C THR A 229 -11.51 -5.66 -15.03
N GLU A 230 -12.51 -5.40 -14.19
CA GLU A 230 -13.48 -4.31 -14.37
C GLU A 230 -12.79 -2.91 -14.37
N GLY A 231 -13.52 -1.93 -14.90
CA GLY A 231 -13.05 -0.54 -15.02
C GLY A 231 -13.37 0.33 -13.80
N ARG A 232 -14.16 -0.16 -12.85
CA ARG A 232 -14.65 0.58 -11.68
C ARG A 232 -14.89 -0.39 -10.52
N TYR A 233 -14.57 0.05 -9.32
CA TYR A 233 -14.85 -0.66 -8.07
C TYR A 233 -15.21 0.34 -6.99
N ASP A 234 -15.85 -0.14 -5.94
CA ASP A 234 -16.08 0.65 -4.74
C ASP A 234 -14.75 1.02 -4.08
N PHE A 235 -14.66 2.26 -3.59
CA PHE A 235 -13.46 2.84 -2.97
C PHE A 235 -12.20 2.89 -3.86
N ILE A 236 -12.25 2.47 -5.13
CA ILE A 236 -11.12 2.56 -6.05
C ILE A 236 -11.49 3.52 -7.20
N PRO A 237 -11.06 4.79 -7.13
CA PRO A 237 -11.36 5.77 -8.16
C PRO A 237 -10.87 5.30 -9.54
N ALA A 238 -11.75 5.33 -10.55
CA ALA A 238 -11.40 4.87 -11.90
C ALA A 238 -10.21 5.64 -12.53
N ALA A 239 -9.95 6.87 -12.06
CA ALA A 239 -8.83 7.68 -12.51
C ALA A 239 -7.47 7.04 -12.19
N ILE A 240 -7.31 6.42 -11.02
CA ILE A 240 -6.03 5.81 -10.60
C ILE A 240 -5.82 4.41 -11.20
N LEU A 241 -6.87 3.80 -11.75
CA LEU A 241 -6.78 2.53 -12.47
C LEU A 241 -6.17 2.67 -13.87
N ARG A 242 -6.13 3.87 -14.44
CA ARG A 242 -5.50 4.15 -15.75
C ARG A 242 -3.98 4.01 -15.67
N ASP A 243 -3.31 3.92 -16.81
CA ASP A 243 -1.84 3.94 -16.82
C ASP A 243 -1.33 5.31 -16.34
N LEU A 244 -0.64 5.31 -15.19
CA LEU A 244 -0.09 6.51 -14.55
C LEU A 244 1.42 6.67 -14.79
N THR A 245 2.04 5.75 -15.54
CA THR A 245 3.51 5.74 -15.74
C THR A 245 4.06 7.02 -16.36
N ARG A 246 3.24 7.74 -17.13
CA ARG A 246 3.59 9.03 -17.75
C ARG A 246 3.70 10.19 -16.76
N ILE A 247 3.17 10.03 -15.56
CA ILE A 247 3.12 11.05 -14.51
C ILE A 247 4.14 10.74 -13.40
N LEU A 248 4.75 9.55 -13.44
CA LEU A 248 5.76 9.17 -12.46
C LEU A 248 6.93 10.16 -12.52
N PRO A 249 7.44 10.59 -11.35
CA PRO A 249 8.68 11.33 -11.29
C PRO A 249 9.78 10.57 -12.04
N SER A 250 10.61 11.28 -12.79
CA SER A 250 11.84 10.66 -13.31
C SER A 250 12.67 10.20 -12.11
N PRO A 251 13.27 9.01 -12.15
CA PRO A 251 14.13 8.56 -11.06
C PRO A 251 15.19 9.63 -10.81
N VAL A 252 15.21 10.18 -9.61
CA VAL A 252 16.27 11.09 -9.20
C VAL A 252 17.52 10.23 -9.14
N MET A 253 18.39 10.35 -10.15
CA MET A 253 19.71 9.71 -10.11
C MET A 253 20.47 10.28 -8.91
N GLY A 254 20.45 9.53 -7.80
CA GLY A 254 21.29 9.75 -6.62
C GLY A 254 22.67 9.14 -6.80
#